data_AF-A0A2K2FZR6-F1
#
_entry.id   AF-A0A2K2FZR6-F1
#
_cell.length_a   1.000
_cell.length_b   1.000
_cell.length_c   1.000
_cell.angle_alpha   90.00
_cell.angle_beta   90.00
_cell.angle_gamma   90.00
#
_symmetry.space_group_name_H-M   'P 1'
#
loop_
_entity.id
_entity.type
_entity.pdbx_description
1 polymer ?
#
loop_
_entity_poly.entity_id
_entity_poly.type
_entity_poly.pdbx_seq_one_letter_code
_entity_poly.pdbx_strand_id
1 'polypeptide(L)'
;MKLAQNGYIRFFGFQMGWGRFSAGSNGSTAVDFAEAFPTACFSVVASGSSDTSSDAKDNWPAVQTSSITRTGFSVFNANDNSDNCAYIAVGY
;
A
#
# COMPACT_ATOMS: atom_id res chain seq x y z
N MET A 1 2.69 -10.60 16.06
CA MET A 1 1.78 -10.85 14.92
C MET A 1 0.46 -10.13 15.19
N LYS A 2 -0.20 -9.62 14.15
CA LYS A 2 -1.50 -8.94 14.26
C LYS A 2 -2.39 -9.38 13.09
N LEU A 3 -3.45 -10.14 13.40
CA LEU A 3 -4.44 -10.59 12.42
C LEU A 3 -5.63 -9.63 12.43
N ALA A 4 -5.49 -8.53 11.70
CA ALA A 4 -6.52 -7.50 11.55
C ALA A 4 -6.54 -7.01 10.09
N GLN A 5 -7.47 -6.09 9.75
CA GLN A 5 -7.52 -5.49 8.41
C GLN A 5 -6.14 -4.94 7.99
N ASN A 6 -5.50 -4.19 8.89
CA ASN A 6 -4.12 -3.77 8.76
C ASN A 6 -3.31 -4.63 9.74
N GLY A 7 -2.54 -5.58 9.19
CA GLY A 7 -1.96 -6.67 9.94
C GLY A 7 -0.58 -7.05 9.45
N TYR A 8 0.05 -7.96 10.20
CA TYR A 8 1.33 -8.53 9.85
C TYR A 8 1.52 -9.90 10.51
N ILE A 9 2.37 -10.71 9.88
CA ILE A 9 2.95 -11.91 10.47
C ILE A 9 4.47 -11.85 10.33
N ARG A 10 5.19 -12.37 11.34
CA ARG A 10 6.65 -12.49 11.32
C ARG A 10 7.03 -13.92 11.65
N PHE A 11 7.94 -14.49 10.87
CA PHE A 11 8.43 -15.85 11.04
C PHE A 11 9.87 -15.95 10.51
N PHE A 12 10.77 -16.54 11.29
CA PHE A 12 12.17 -16.76 10.91
C PHE A 12 12.89 -15.50 10.40
N GLY A 13 12.63 -14.34 11.02
CA GLY A 13 13.19 -13.05 10.60
C GLY A 13 12.44 -12.38 9.45
N PHE A 14 11.71 -13.12 8.62
CA PHE A 14 10.88 -12.55 7.56
C PHE A 14 9.57 -11.98 8.11
N GLN A 15 9.12 -10.87 7.55
CA GLN A 15 7.83 -10.24 7.82
C GLN A 15 7.02 -10.12 6.53
N MET A 16 5.72 -10.38 6.65
CA MET A 16 4.71 -10.03 5.66
C MET A 16 3.68 -9.11 6.32
N GLY A 17 3.42 -7.96 5.70
CA GLY A 17 2.44 -6.98 6.14
C GLY A 17 1.36 -6.77 5.09
N TRP A 18 0.15 -6.42 5.51
CA TRP A 18 -0.97 -6.10 4.63
C TRP A 18 -1.85 -5.02 5.24
N GLY A 19 -2.66 -4.38 4.39
CA GLY A 19 -3.60 -3.39 4.86
C GLY A 19 -4.50 -2.83 3.76
N ARG A 20 -5.41 -1.95 4.16
CA ARG A 20 -6.23 -1.12 3.29
C ARG A 20 -6.00 0.35 3.61
N PHE A 21 -6.11 1.19 2.59
CA PHE A 21 -5.95 2.63 2.67
C PHE A 21 -6.79 3.32 1.59
N SER A 22 -6.96 4.63 1.73
CA SER A 22 -7.59 5.48 0.71
C SER A 22 -6.50 6.31 0.05
N ALA A 23 -6.26 6.12 -1.24
CA ALA A 23 -5.40 7.00 -2.03
C ALA A 23 -6.19 8.26 -2.39
N GLY A 24 -5.73 9.44 -1.95
CA GLY A 24 -6.33 10.72 -2.34
C GLY A 24 -6.30 10.93 -3.85
N SER A 25 -7.21 11.73 -4.39
CA SER A 25 -7.21 12.06 -5.82
C SER A 25 -6.03 12.95 -6.21
N ASN A 26 -5.61 12.84 -7.47
CA ASN A 26 -4.64 13.73 -8.11
C ASN A 26 -3.36 13.99 -7.29
N GLY A 27 -2.81 12.96 -6.64
CA GLY A 27 -1.70 13.15 -5.74
C GLY A 27 -1.10 11.90 -5.12
N SER A 28 -0.06 12.13 -4.33
CA SER A 28 0.61 11.09 -3.54
C SER A 28 0.00 10.97 -2.15
N THR A 29 -0.26 9.73 -1.72
CA THR A 29 -0.69 9.40 -0.36
C THR A 29 0.36 8.55 0.32
N ALA A 30 0.81 8.96 1.50
CA ALA A 30 1.67 8.15 2.36
C ALA A 30 0.84 7.10 3.09
N VAL A 31 1.36 5.87 3.16
CA VAL A 31 0.72 4.73 3.81
C VAL A 31 1.70 4.11 4.79
N ASP A 32 1.31 4.08 6.07
CA ASP A 32 2.06 3.43 7.12
C ASP A 32 1.73 1.94 7.20
N PHE A 33 2.74 1.11 7.44
CA PHE A 33 2.53 -0.29 7.76
C PHE A 33 1.92 -0.44 9.17
N ALA A 34 1.12 -1.49 9.36
CA ALA A 34 0.57 -1.83 10.67
C ALA A 34 1.65 -2.09 11.75
N GLU A 35 2.85 -2.46 11.31
CA GLU A 35 4.06 -2.66 12.10
C GLU A 35 5.25 -2.38 11.19
N ALA A 36 6.25 -1.64 11.67
CA ALA A 36 7.47 -1.41 10.90
C ALA A 36 8.20 -2.73 10.63
N PHE A 37 8.78 -2.86 9.44
CA PHE A 37 9.78 -3.89 9.18
C PHE A 37 10.99 -3.64 10.11
N PRO A 38 11.52 -4.67 10.79
CA PRO A 38 12.66 -4.51 11.68
C PRO A 38 13.86 -3.83 11.02
N THR A 39 14.16 -4.19 9.78
CA THR A 39 15.29 -3.66 9.02
C THR A 39 14.82 -2.98 7.74
N ALA A 40 14.12 -3.69 6.86
CA ALA A 40 13.78 -3.18 5.53
C ALA A 40 12.51 -3.83 4.95
N CYS A 41 11.77 -3.03 4.17
CA CYS A 41 10.76 -3.53 3.25
C CYS A 41 11.38 -3.64 1.86
N PHE A 42 11.31 -4.83 1.25
CA PHE A 42 11.89 -5.08 -0.07
C PHE A 42 10.93 -4.74 -1.20
N SER A 43 9.64 -5.00 -0.98
CA SER A 43 8.61 -4.88 -2.00
C SER A 43 7.27 -4.60 -1.37
N VAL A 44 6.50 -3.76 -2.06
CA VAL A 44 5.09 -3.50 -1.79
C VAL A 44 4.36 -3.60 -3.11
N VAL A 45 3.26 -4.35 -3.12
CA VAL A 45 2.27 -4.31 -4.20
C VAL A 45 1.00 -3.73 -3.62
N ALA A 46 0.48 -2.69 -4.26
CA ALA A 46 -0.80 -2.11 -3.93
C ALA A 46 -1.70 -2.10 -5.17
N SER A 47 -2.99 -2.32 -4.95
CA SER A 47 -4.01 -2.31 -6.00
C SER A 47 -5.39 -2.08 -5.39
N GLY A 48 -6.33 -1.65 -6.21
CA GLY A 48 -7.72 -1.40 -5.85
C GLY A 48 -8.22 -0.12 -6.50
N SER A 49 -9.53 -0.02 -6.62
CA SER A 49 -10.23 1.17 -7.08
C SER A 49 -11.62 1.19 -6.44
N SER A 50 -12.14 2.38 -6.19
CA SER A 50 -13.57 2.60 -5.91
C SER A 50 -14.34 3.06 -7.13
N ASP A 51 -13.68 3.22 -8.27
CA ASP A 51 -14.33 3.53 -9.53
C ASP A 51 -15.17 2.33 -10.00
N THR A 52 -16.36 2.64 -10.48
CA THR A 52 -17.32 1.66 -11.01
C THR A 52 -17.62 1.93 -12.49
N SER A 53 -17.05 3.01 -13.05
CA SER A 53 -17.19 3.38 -14.44
C SER A 53 -16.24 2.55 -15.30
N SER A 54 -16.75 1.98 -16.40
CA SER A 54 -15.92 1.40 -17.45
C SER A 54 -15.13 2.45 -18.24
N ASP A 55 -15.52 3.72 -18.12
CA ASP A 55 -14.90 4.84 -18.81
C ASP A 55 -13.80 5.50 -17.94
N ALA A 56 -13.55 4.96 -16.74
CA ALA A 56 -12.42 5.34 -15.92
C ALA A 56 -11.14 5.17 -16.74
N LYS A 57 -10.29 6.19 -16.76
CA LYS A 57 -9.02 6.15 -17.49
C LYS A 57 -8.06 5.17 -16.80
N ASP A 58 -6.95 4.87 -17.46
CA ASP A 58 -5.85 4.05 -16.89
C ASP A 58 -5.05 4.84 -15.83
N ASN A 59 -5.74 5.41 -14.84
CA ASN A 59 -5.22 6.33 -13.84
C ASN A 59 -5.20 5.73 -12.42
N TRP A 60 -5.15 4.40 -12.33
CA TRP A 60 -5.18 3.68 -11.07
C TRP A 60 -4.02 4.06 -10.13
N PRO A 61 -4.25 3.98 -8.81
CA PRO A 61 -3.21 4.19 -7.82
C PRO A 61 -2.01 3.26 -8.03
N ALA A 62 -0.81 3.83 -8.14
CA ALA A 62 0.43 3.10 -8.36
C ALA A 62 1.47 3.39 -7.26
N VAL A 63 2.16 2.35 -6.80
CA VAL A 63 3.23 2.48 -5.78
C VAL A 63 4.40 3.29 -6.34
N GLN A 64 4.83 4.30 -5.60
CA GLN A 64 6.05 5.05 -5.88
C GLN A 64 7.23 4.28 -5.27
N THR A 65 7.88 3.40 -6.04
CA THR A 65 8.87 2.44 -5.51
C THR A 65 10.03 3.09 -4.75
N SER A 66 10.45 4.30 -5.12
CA SER A 66 11.49 5.07 -4.42
C SER A 66 11.12 5.53 -3.00
N SER A 67 9.83 5.47 -2.65
CA SER A 67 9.32 5.84 -1.32
C SER A 67 9.24 4.69 -0.33
N ILE A 68 9.52 3.45 -0.76
CA ILE A 68 9.42 2.28 0.11
C ILE A 68 10.51 2.36 1.19
N THR A 69 10.08 2.35 2.44
CA THR A 69 10.95 2.34 3.62
C THR A 69 10.53 1.22 4.55
N ARG A 70 11.23 1.05 5.68
CA ARG A 70 10.83 0.06 6.69
C ARG A 70 9.50 0.40 7.38
N THR A 71 9.02 1.64 7.33
CA THR A 71 7.81 2.08 8.04
C THR A 71 6.59 2.24 7.13
N GLY A 72 6.79 2.39 5.83
CA GLY A 72 5.69 2.62 4.90
C GLY A 72 6.16 2.83 3.47
N PHE A 73 5.24 3.34 2.66
CA PHE A 73 5.40 3.63 1.24
C PHE A 73 4.42 4.73 0.81
N SER A 74 4.58 5.25 -0.39
CA SER A 74 3.64 6.18 -1.02
C SER A 74 3.04 5.60 -2.29
N VAL A 75 1.79 6.00 -2.55
CA VAL A 75 1.05 5.66 -3.78
C VAL A 75 0.65 6.95 -4.46
N PHE A 76 0.87 7.05 -5.76
CA PHE A 76 0.37 8.15 -6.59
C PHE A 76 -0.93 7.71 -7.27
N ASN A 77 -1.98 8.51 -7.13
CA ASN A 77 -3.26 8.29 -7.77
C ASN A 77 -3.54 9.46 -8.73
N ALA A 78 -3.64 9.14 -10.02
CA ALA A 78 -3.95 10.09 -11.08
C ALA A 78 -5.47 10.21 -11.33
N ASN A 79 -6.29 9.51 -10.55
CA ASN A 79 -7.74 9.62 -10.60
C ASN A 79 -8.22 10.92 -9.98
N ASP A 80 -9.31 11.45 -10.54
CA ASP A 80 -10.03 12.62 -10.03
C ASP A 80 -10.78 12.29 -8.73
N ASN A 81 -11.01 11.01 -8.49
CA ASN A 81 -11.62 10.48 -7.27
C ASN A 81 -10.59 9.81 -6.37
N SER A 82 -10.87 9.78 -5.07
CA SER A 82 -10.12 8.93 -4.16
C SER A 82 -10.40 7.47 -4.46
N ASP A 83 -9.36 6.64 -4.36
CA ASP A 83 -9.47 5.20 -4.60
C ASP A 83 -9.18 4.39 -3.33
N ASN A 84 -10.06 3.44 -3.02
CA ASN A 84 -9.82 2.46 -1.97
C ASN A 84 -8.90 1.36 -2.46
N CYS A 85 -7.77 1.19 -1.80
CA CYS A 85 -6.74 0.22 -2.17
C CYS A 85 -6.43 -0.75 -1.03
N ALA A 86 -5.86 -1.88 -1.40
CA ALA A 86 -5.22 -2.82 -0.50
C ALA A 86 -3.74 -3.00 -0.89
N TYR A 87 -2.93 -3.44 0.07
CA TYR A 87 -1.53 -3.77 -0.19
C TYR A 87 -1.10 -5.08 0.48
N ILE A 88 -0.04 -5.66 -0.09
CA ILE A 88 0.82 -6.66 0.56
C ILE A 88 2.27 -6.21 0.45
N ALA A 89 3.01 -6.37 1.53
CA ALA A 89 4.40 -5.95 1.66
C ALA A 89 5.25 -7.05 2.30
N VAL A 90 6.51 -7.16 1.88
CA VAL A 90 7.44 -8.18 2.37
C VAL A 90 8.82 -7.60 2.67
N GLY A 91 9.47 -8.16 3.68
CA GLY A 91 10.72 -7.63 4.23
C GLY A 91 11.18 -8.42 5.45
N TYR A 92 12.05 -7.82 6.26
CA TYR A 92 12.61 -8.42 7.47
C TYR A 92 13.01 -7.38 8.51
#